data_AF-E6X952-F1
#
_entry.id   AF-E6X952-F1
#
_cell.length_a   1.000
_cell.length_b   1.000
_cell.length_c   1.000
_cell.angle_alpha   90.00
_cell.angle_beta   90.00
_cell.angle_gamma   90.00
#
_symmetry.space_group_name_H-M   'P 1'
#
loop_
_entity.id
_entity.type
_entity.pdbx_description
1 polymer ?
#
loop_
_entity_poly.entity_id
_entity_poly.type
_entity_poly.pdbx_seq_one_letter_code
_entity_poly.pdbx_strand_id
1 'polypeptide(L)'
;MTHKKIKDFINEYKDYQILFIFIFTLLGGLTQVFELALISTYYIRFFSITQVISDGLLFVFLLSLISLVAYLFYPFLIILDKTEINKGVTPIQRIRNVTISGLSKFFILFTLILLITGGILLFSQPAKALLSHLWILIISCAILTIYFVLYFRIASYINGKPSKSKDLSRNTIFKKIKGNRLIVVLCSFFIVILFYMYKATLTQPKGFTNNKYIKCFIQEKYPDTKYEIRYFNDKYIFIVIKNIDKNELTNEETLVLKFDKLFDYNACN
;
A
#
# COMPACT_ATOMS: atom_id res chain seq x y z
N MET A 1 14.22 -25.07 16.18
CA MET A 1 13.35 -24.38 17.18
C MET A 1 12.51 -25.48 17.84
N THR A 2 12.48 -25.60 19.16
CA THR A 2 11.75 -26.70 19.84
C THR A 2 10.24 -26.48 19.73
N HIS A 3 9.46 -27.56 19.63
CA HIS A 3 7.98 -27.53 19.57
C HIS A 3 7.36 -26.60 20.64
N LYS A 4 7.94 -26.59 21.85
CA LYS A 4 7.55 -25.71 22.95
C LYS A 4 7.65 -24.23 22.59
N LYS A 5 8.78 -23.78 22.00
CA LYS A 5 8.98 -22.38 21.60
C LYS A 5 7.99 -21.91 20.52
N ILE A 6 7.60 -22.81 19.62
CA ILE A 6 6.59 -22.51 18.59
C ILE A 6 5.22 -22.33 19.25
N LYS A 7 4.85 -23.23 20.18
CA LYS A 7 3.58 -23.13 20.91
C LYS A 7 3.50 -21.87 21.76
N ASP A 8 4.59 -21.51 22.44
CA ASP A 8 4.68 -20.30 23.26
C ASP A 8 4.53 -19.04 22.37
N PHE A 9 5.20 -19.00 21.22
CA PHE A 9 5.07 -17.91 20.24
C PHE A 9 3.65 -17.80 19.66
N ILE A 10 3.00 -18.92 19.32
CA ILE A 10 1.62 -18.92 18.82
C ILE A 10 0.66 -18.40 19.88
N ASN A 11 0.87 -18.78 21.15
CA ASN A 11 0.03 -18.31 22.25
C ASN A 11 0.21 -16.81 22.48
N GLU A 12 1.44 -16.28 22.49
CA GLU A 12 1.68 -14.83 22.53
C GLU A 12 1.02 -14.12 21.35
N TYR A 13 1.10 -14.68 20.13
CA TYR A 13 0.53 -14.04 18.95
C TYR A 13 -0.99 -13.97 18.98
N LYS A 14 -1.66 -15.01 19.51
CA LYS A 14 -3.14 -15.05 19.63
C LYS A 14 -3.69 -13.84 20.36
N ASP A 15 -2.99 -13.39 21.40
CA ASP A 15 -3.41 -12.24 22.20
C ASP A 15 -3.37 -10.93 21.41
N TYR A 16 -2.55 -10.84 20.35
CA TYR A 16 -2.44 -9.65 19.49
C TYR A 16 -3.23 -9.74 18.17
N GLN A 17 -3.86 -10.87 17.86
CA GLN A 17 -4.58 -11.05 16.59
C GLN A 17 -5.71 -10.04 16.42
N ILE A 18 -6.50 -9.83 17.48
CA ILE A 18 -7.61 -8.87 17.48
C ILE A 18 -7.08 -7.45 17.27
N LEU A 19 -5.99 -7.09 17.93
CA LEU A 19 -5.36 -5.78 17.78
C LEU A 19 -4.89 -5.55 16.34
N PHE A 20 -4.30 -6.57 15.71
CA PHE A 20 -3.84 -6.48 14.33
C PHE A 20 -5.01 -6.20 13.38
N ILE A 21 -6.07 -7.02 13.45
CA ILE A 21 -7.28 -6.82 12.64
C ILE A 21 -7.86 -5.42 12.87
N PHE A 22 -7.97 -5.01 14.13
CA PHE A 22 -8.48 -3.70 14.50
C PHE A 22 -7.65 -2.56 13.88
N ILE A 23 -6.32 -2.63 13.90
CA ILE A 23 -5.44 -1.62 13.29
C ILE A 23 -5.70 -1.51 11.79
N PHE A 24 -5.82 -2.62 11.05
CA PHE A 24 -6.08 -2.57 9.60
C PHE A 24 -7.46 -2.04 9.26
N THR A 25 -8.48 -2.44 10.02
CA THR A 25 -9.82 -1.87 9.89
C THR A 25 -9.79 -0.36 10.16
N LEU A 26 -9.08 0.09 11.21
CA LEU A 26 -8.96 1.52 11.52
C LEU A 26 -8.25 2.30 10.41
N LEU A 27 -7.19 1.73 9.81
CA LEU A 27 -6.50 2.33 8.66
C LEU A 27 -7.41 2.45 7.43
N GLY A 28 -8.19 1.41 7.13
CA GLY A 28 -9.21 1.45 6.07
C GLY A 28 -10.24 2.57 6.32
N GLY A 29 -10.70 2.69 7.56
CA GLY A 29 -11.67 3.72 7.94
C GLY A 29 -11.12 5.12 7.88
N LEU A 30 -9.89 5.35 8.35
CA LEU A 30 -9.21 6.64 8.21
C LEU A 30 -9.11 7.03 6.73
N THR A 31 -8.72 6.08 5.87
CA THR A 31 -8.63 6.32 4.42
C THR A 31 -9.97 6.76 3.85
N GLN A 32 -11.06 6.08 4.19
CA GLN A 32 -12.41 6.43 3.76
C GLN A 32 -12.84 7.83 4.24
N VAL A 33 -12.54 8.16 5.50
CA VAL A 33 -12.83 9.49 6.07
C VAL A 33 -12.05 10.58 5.33
N PHE A 34 -10.76 10.36 5.06
CA PHE A 34 -9.95 11.30 4.30
C PHE A 34 -10.49 11.50 2.88
N GLU A 35 -10.93 10.43 2.20
CA GLU A 35 -11.50 10.53 0.86
C GLU A 35 -12.80 11.33 0.82
N LEU A 36 -13.70 11.09 1.77
CA LEU A 36 -14.94 11.86 1.89
C LEU A 36 -14.66 13.32 2.24
N ALA A 37 -13.73 13.57 3.18
CA ALA A 37 -13.34 14.91 3.59
C ALA A 37 -12.70 15.73 2.44
N LEU A 38 -11.98 15.07 1.52
CA LEU A 38 -11.43 15.71 0.32
C LEU A 38 -12.52 16.17 -0.66
N ILE A 39 -13.71 15.57 -0.63
CA ILE A 39 -14.86 16.06 -1.40
C ILE A 39 -15.55 17.18 -0.62
N SER A 40 -15.94 16.91 0.63
CA SER A 40 -16.43 17.89 1.61
C SER A 40 -16.54 17.22 2.98
N THR A 41 -16.24 17.95 4.06
CA THR A 41 -16.38 17.44 5.44
C THR A 41 -17.80 16.97 5.76
N TYR A 42 -18.82 17.55 5.11
CA TYR A 42 -20.21 17.09 5.24
C TYR A 42 -20.40 15.63 4.80
N TYR A 43 -19.60 15.16 3.85
CA TYR A 43 -19.76 13.82 3.29
C TYR A 43 -19.23 12.70 4.18
N ILE A 44 -18.49 13.03 5.26
CA ILE A 44 -18.05 12.05 6.27
C ILE A 44 -19.25 11.28 6.85
N ARG A 45 -20.45 11.87 6.91
CA ARG A 45 -21.67 11.20 7.39
C ARG A 45 -22.13 10.00 6.52
N PHE A 46 -21.62 9.90 5.29
CA PHE A 46 -21.91 8.80 4.37
C PHE A 46 -20.86 7.68 4.44
N PHE A 47 -20.00 7.71 5.46
CA PHE A 47 -19.04 6.67 5.80
C PHE A 47 -19.71 5.29 5.90
N SER A 48 -19.02 4.26 5.40
CA SER A 48 -19.55 2.90 5.36
C SER A 48 -18.66 1.90 6.08
N ILE A 49 -19.11 1.46 7.25
CA ILE A 49 -18.42 0.49 8.12
C ILE A 49 -18.13 -0.84 7.38
N THR A 50 -19.06 -1.30 6.55
CA THR A 50 -18.94 -2.54 5.78
C THR A 50 -17.82 -2.47 4.74
N GLN A 51 -17.66 -1.32 4.09
CA GLN A 51 -16.50 -1.08 3.22
C GLN A 51 -15.21 -1.05 4.04
N VAL A 52 -15.18 -0.40 5.21
CA VAL A 52 -13.99 -0.35 6.07
C VAL A 52 -13.48 -1.73 6.46
N ILE A 53 -14.39 -2.65 6.79
CA ILE A 53 -14.02 -4.05 7.07
C ILE A 53 -13.42 -4.70 5.84
N SER A 54 -14.04 -4.52 4.67
CA SER A 54 -13.56 -5.06 3.39
C SER A 54 -12.17 -4.53 3.02
N ASP A 55 -11.96 -3.22 3.17
CA ASP A 55 -10.68 -2.55 2.90
C ASP A 55 -9.60 -3.01 3.90
N GLY A 56 -9.96 -3.14 5.18
CA GLY A 56 -9.06 -3.67 6.21
C GLY A 56 -8.63 -5.12 5.93
N LEU A 57 -9.56 -5.97 5.49
CA LEU A 57 -9.26 -7.34 5.07
C LEU A 57 -8.37 -7.39 3.83
N LEU A 58 -8.57 -6.47 2.88
CA LEU A 58 -7.70 -6.33 1.72
C LEU A 58 -6.26 -6.02 2.16
N PHE A 59 -6.04 -5.11 3.11
CA PHE A 59 -4.70 -4.86 3.65
C PHE A 59 -4.06 -6.08 4.29
N VAL A 60 -4.83 -6.84 5.10
CA VAL A 60 -4.34 -8.08 5.72
C VAL A 60 -3.97 -9.11 4.65
N PHE A 61 -4.79 -9.24 3.60
CA PHE A 61 -4.50 -10.11 2.45
C PHE A 61 -3.22 -9.69 1.73
N LEU A 62 -3.02 -8.40 1.48
CA LEU A 62 -1.81 -7.90 0.83
C LEU A 62 -0.56 -8.16 1.69
N LEU A 63 -0.65 -7.95 3.01
CA LEU A 63 0.46 -8.22 3.92
C LEU A 63 0.80 -9.72 4.03
N SER A 64 -0.20 -10.60 3.97
CA SER A 64 0.04 -12.04 3.97
C SER A 64 0.74 -12.49 2.69
N LEU A 65 0.39 -11.90 1.53
CA LEU A 65 1.11 -12.12 0.27
C LEU A 65 2.56 -11.65 0.35
N ILE A 66 2.82 -10.45 0.86
CA ILE A 66 4.19 -9.93 1.06
C ILE A 66 4.99 -10.88 1.96
N SER A 67 4.37 -11.34 3.05
CA SER A 67 5.00 -12.26 4.00
C SER A 67 5.32 -13.60 3.37
N LEU A 68 4.43 -14.14 2.55
CA LEU A 68 4.64 -15.38 1.80
C LEU A 68 5.80 -15.24 0.82
N VAL A 69 5.84 -14.15 0.05
CA VAL A 69 6.96 -13.86 -0.86
C VAL A 69 8.27 -13.79 -0.08
N ALA A 70 8.32 -13.02 1.02
CA ALA A 70 9.51 -12.93 1.86
C ALA A 70 9.96 -14.31 2.38
N TYR A 71 9.02 -15.18 2.77
CA TYR A 71 9.31 -16.53 3.22
C TYR A 71 9.87 -17.43 2.10
N LEU A 72 9.25 -17.45 0.92
CA LEU A 72 9.69 -18.26 -0.22
C LEU A 72 11.09 -17.87 -0.70
N PHE A 73 11.44 -16.59 -0.61
CA PHE A 73 12.74 -16.09 -1.02
C PHE A 73 13.80 -16.14 0.09
N TYR A 74 13.42 -16.43 1.34
CA TYR A 74 14.35 -16.51 2.47
C TYR A 74 15.55 -17.45 2.24
N PRO A 75 15.40 -18.66 1.63
CA PRO A 75 16.54 -19.53 1.35
C PRO A 75 17.57 -18.92 0.39
N PHE A 76 17.13 -18.13 -0.59
CA PHE A 76 18.03 -17.43 -1.51
C PHE A 76 18.88 -16.39 -0.78
N LEU A 77 18.34 -15.76 0.27
CA LEU A 77 19.08 -14.82 1.13
C LEU A 77 20.27 -15.49 1.81
N ILE A 78 20.07 -16.73 2.27
CA ILE A 78 21.10 -17.52 2.95
C ILE A 78 22.21 -17.90 1.95
N ILE A 79 21.83 -18.28 0.72
CA ILE A 79 22.79 -18.72 -0.31
C ILE A 79 23.65 -17.55 -0.81
N LEU A 80 23.10 -16.34 -0.92
CA LEU A 80 23.83 -15.15 -1.38
C LEU A 80 24.86 -14.61 -0.38
N ASP A 81 24.75 -15.01 0.88
CA ASP A 81 25.63 -14.55 1.95
C ASP A 81 26.78 -15.53 2.22
N LYS A 82 27.48 -15.95 1.16
CA LYS A 82 28.76 -16.70 1.21
C LYS A 82 29.92 -15.83 1.73
N THR A 83 29.70 -14.98 2.73
CA THR A 83 30.81 -14.28 3.40
C THR A 83 31.65 -15.29 4.17
N GLU A 84 32.97 -15.22 3.97
CA GLU A 84 33.96 -16.06 4.66
C GLU A 84 33.67 -16.13 6.15
N ILE A 85 33.49 -17.36 6.60
CA ILE A 85 33.03 -17.67 7.95
C ILE A 85 34.19 -17.39 8.91
N ASN A 86 34.22 -16.19 9.48
CA ASN A 86 35.12 -15.87 10.58
C ASN A 86 34.81 -16.79 11.77
N LYS A 87 35.73 -17.71 12.06
CA LYS A 87 35.70 -18.59 13.23
C LYS A 87 35.83 -17.72 14.48
N GLY A 88 34.74 -17.55 15.24
CA GLY A 88 34.75 -16.77 16.48
C GLY A 88 33.46 -16.01 16.78
N VAL A 89 32.54 -15.89 15.81
CA VAL A 89 31.27 -15.19 16.01
C VAL A 89 30.20 -16.14 16.59
N THR A 90 29.48 -15.70 17.62
CA THR A 90 28.39 -16.50 18.22
C THR A 90 27.29 -16.82 17.19
N PRO A 91 26.59 -17.97 17.28
CA PRO A 91 25.55 -18.36 16.32
C PRO A 91 24.43 -17.31 16.16
N ILE A 92 24.11 -16.58 17.22
CA ILE A 92 23.08 -15.53 17.23
C ILE A 92 23.57 -14.28 16.48
N GLN A 93 24.82 -13.86 16.69
CA GLN A 93 25.42 -12.76 15.92
C GLN A 93 25.63 -13.15 14.45
N ARG A 94 25.90 -14.43 14.17
CA ARG A 94 25.95 -14.98 12.81
C ARG A 94 24.60 -14.85 12.11
N ILE A 95 23.51 -15.30 12.72
CA ILE A 95 22.16 -15.17 12.13
C ILE A 95 21.82 -13.70 11.86
N ARG A 96 22.16 -12.79 12.78
CA ARG A 96 21.84 -11.36 12.70
C ARG A 96 22.61 -10.61 11.60
N ASN A 97 23.90 -10.88 11.41
CA ASN A 97 24.69 -10.18 10.38
C ASN A 97 24.46 -10.78 8.98
N VAL A 98 24.27 -12.09 8.91
CA VAL A 98 24.03 -12.82 7.65
C VAL A 98 22.69 -12.42 7.03
N THR A 99 21.64 -12.35 7.86
CA THR A 99 20.33 -11.90 7.40
C THR A 99 20.35 -10.48 6.88
N ILE A 100 21.04 -9.54 7.53
CA ILE A 100 20.99 -8.12 7.16
C ILE A 100 21.77 -7.80 5.86
N SER A 101 22.89 -8.50 5.60
CA SER A 101 23.68 -8.37 4.37
C SER A 101 22.94 -9.01 3.18
N GLY A 102 22.54 -10.27 3.34
CA GLY A 102 21.82 -11.05 2.33
C GLY A 102 20.47 -10.45 1.96
N LEU A 103 19.65 -10.05 2.96
CA LEU A 103 18.37 -9.36 2.72
C LEU A 103 18.58 -8.15 1.82
N SER A 104 19.56 -7.30 2.12
CA SER A 104 19.73 -6.05 1.37
C SER A 104 20.08 -6.28 -0.11
N LYS A 105 20.97 -7.23 -0.40
CA LYS A 105 21.39 -7.54 -1.77
C LYS A 105 20.24 -8.17 -2.55
N PHE A 106 19.50 -9.07 -1.91
CA PHE A 106 18.32 -9.66 -2.49
C PHE A 106 17.23 -8.62 -2.76
N PHE A 107 16.94 -7.72 -1.82
CA PHE A 107 15.91 -6.72 -2.08
C PHE A 107 16.32 -5.72 -3.15
N ILE A 108 17.61 -5.40 -3.27
CA ILE A 108 18.12 -4.64 -4.42
C ILE A 108 17.90 -5.42 -5.73
N LEU A 109 18.27 -6.70 -5.77
CA LEU A 109 18.11 -7.55 -6.97
C LEU A 109 16.64 -7.76 -7.33
N PHE A 110 15.79 -8.04 -6.35
CA PHE A 110 14.36 -8.20 -6.49
C PHE A 110 13.72 -6.90 -6.99
N THR A 111 14.07 -5.75 -6.41
CA THR A 111 13.62 -4.45 -6.90
C THR A 111 14.06 -4.20 -8.34
N LEU A 112 15.30 -4.56 -8.70
CA LEU A 112 15.79 -4.47 -10.08
C LEU A 112 14.99 -5.37 -11.04
N ILE A 113 14.74 -6.63 -10.67
CA ILE A 113 13.92 -7.55 -11.48
C ILE A 113 12.52 -6.98 -11.67
N LEU A 114 11.90 -6.47 -10.60
CA LEU A 114 10.58 -5.85 -10.65
C LEU A 114 10.56 -4.58 -11.51
N LEU A 115 11.58 -3.73 -11.44
CA LEU A 115 11.67 -2.55 -12.30
C LEU A 115 11.83 -2.91 -13.78
N ILE A 116 12.66 -3.93 -14.09
CA ILE A 116 12.87 -4.39 -15.47
C ILE A 116 11.58 -5.01 -16.03
N THR A 117 10.99 -5.94 -15.29
CA THR A 117 9.74 -6.60 -15.70
C THR A 117 8.57 -5.61 -15.76
N GLY A 118 8.51 -4.65 -14.85
CA GLY A 118 7.56 -3.53 -14.88
C GLY A 118 7.73 -2.64 -16.09
N GLY A 119 8.97 -2.29 -16.44
CA GLY A 119 9.29 -1.54 -17.65
C GLY A 119 8.80 -2.26 -18.90
N ILE A 120 9.19 -3.53 -19.09
CA ILE A 120 8.78 -4.35 -20.25
C ILE A 120 7.25 -4.41 -20.40
N LEU A 121 6.55 -4.61 -19.28
CA LEU A 121 5.11 -4.77 -19.29
C LEU A 121 4.34 -3.45 -19.47
N LEU A 122 4.87 -2.31 -19.02
CA LEU A 122 4.33 -0.98 -19.32
C LEU A 122 4.32 -0.66 -20.83
N PHE A 123 5.26 -1.22 -21.59
CA PHE A 123 5.30 -1.08 -23.05
C PHE A 123 4.40 -2.08 -23.79
N SER A 124 3.84 -3.09 -23.11
CA SER A 124 2.94 -4.07 -23.72
C SER A 124 1.49 -3.53 -23.82
N GLN A 125 0.93 -3.52 -25.03
CA GLN A 125 -0.32 -2.82 -25.34
C GLN A 125 -1.64 -3.42 -24.75
N PRO A 126 -1.82 -4.74 -24.58
CA PRO A 126 -3.17 -5.27 -24.31
C PRO A 126 -3.57 -5.41 -22.83
N ALA A 127 -2.64 -5.32 -21.86
CA ALA A 127 -2.93 -5.60 -20.44
C ALA A 127 -2.88 -4.36 -19.52
N LYS A 128 -2.87 -3.15 -20.10
CA LYS A 128 -2.45 -1.91 -19.42
C LYS A 128 -3.15 -1.61 -18.09
N ALA A 129 -4.45 -1.91 -17.95
CA ALA A 129 -5.16 -1.62 -16.71
C ALA A 129 -4.78 -2.62 -15.61
N LEU A 130 -5.22 -3.89 -15.67
CA LEU A 130 -4.97 -4.87 -14.62
C LEU A 130 -3.47 -5.02 -14.28
N LEU A 131 -2.62 -5.02 -15.31
CA LEU A 131 -1.18 -5.17 -15.14
C LEU A 131 -0.56 -3.95 -14.48
N SER A 132 -0.99 -2.72 -14.80
CA SER A 132 -0.49 -1.52 -14.11
C SER A 132 -0.88 -1.49 -12.62
N HIS A 133 -2.06 -2.00 -12.25
CA HIS A 133 -2.46 -2.10 -10.84
C HIS A 133 -1.61 -3.13 -10.09
N LEU A 134 -1.39 -4.31 -10.68
CA LEU A 134 -0.48 -5.31 -10.13
C LEU A 134 0.94 -4.75 -9.99
N TRP A 135 1.38 -3.92 -10.93
CA TRP A 135 2.69 -3.25 -10.85
C TRP A 135 2.78 -2.22 -9.75
N ILE A 136 1.78 -1.36 -9.58
CA ILE A 136 1.73 -0.41 -8.47
C ILE A 136 1.80 -1.17 -7.15
N LEU A 137 1.06 -2.27 -7.01
CA LEU A 137 1.11 -3.11 -5.82
C LEU A 137 2.51 -3.71 -5.62
N ILE A 138 3.09 -4.31 -6.65
CA ILE A 138 4.42 -4.93 -6.62
C ILE A 138 5.51 -3.92 -6.25
N ILE A 139 5.48 -2.72 -6.83
CA ILE A 139 6.42 -1.63 -6.51
C ILE A 139 6.21 -1.16 -5.07
N SER A 140 4.95 -1.07 -4.60
CA SER A 140 4.63 -0.75 -3.20
C SER A 140 5.23 -1.77 -2.24
N CYS A 141 5.06 -3.06 -2.55
CA CYS A 141 5.65 -4.15 -1.79
C CYS A 141 7.18 -4.04 -1.76
N ALA A 142 7.82 -3.78 -2.90
CA ALA A 142 9.27 -3.62 -2.98
C ALA A 142 9.78 -2.48 -2.10
N ILE A 143 9.07 -1.35 -2.06
CA ILE A 143 9.48 -0.16 -1.30
C ILE A 143 9.27 -0.31 0.19
N LEU A 144 8.13 -0.87 0.61
CA LEU A 144 7.91 -1.23 2.01
C LEU A 144 9.01 -2.18 2.48
N THR A 145 9.41 -3.10 1.61
CA THR A 145 10.45 -4.05 1.92
C THR A 145 11.83 -3.38 2.07
N ILE A 146 12.21 -2.46 1.17
CA ILE A 146 13.41 -1.63 1.33
C ILE A 146 13.35 -0.84 2.65
N TYR A 147 12.20 -0.23 2.96
CA TYR A 147 11.99 0.52 4.19
C TYR A 147 12.23 -0.35 5.43
N PHE A 148 11.64 -1.54 5.50
CA PHE A 148 11.85 -2.48 6.61
C PHE A 148 13.32 -2.89 6.74
N VAL A 149 14.02 -3.14 5.64
CA VAL A 149 15.45 -3.50 5.67
C VAL A 149 16.29 -2.38 6.26
N LEU A 150 16.02 -1.13 5.86
CA LEU A 150 16.71 0.04 6.39
C LEU A 150 16.38 0.23 7.87
N TYR A 151 15.12 0.08 8.26
CA TYR A 151 14.69 0.11 9.65
C TYR A 151 15.45 -0.92 10.49
N PHE A 152 15.49 -2.19 10.07
CA PHE A 152 16.22 -3.25 10.78
C PHE A 152 17.72 -3.01 10.82
N ARG A 153 18.31 -2.42 9.77
CA ARG A 153 19.73 -2.01 9.77
C ARG A 153 20.01 -0.93 10.80
N ILE A 154 19.16 0.09 10.87
CA ILE A 154 19.28 1.19 11.85
C ILE A 154 19.10 0.65 13.26
N ALA A 155 18.06 -0.15 13.50
CA ALA A 155 17.77 -0.75 14.81
C ALA A 155 18.91 -1.68 15.27
N SER A 156 19.44 -2.52 14.37
CA SER A 156 20.62 -3.36 14.65
C SER A 156 21.84 -2.50 14.99
N TYR A 157 22.06 -1.39 14.30
CA TYR A 157 23.18 -0.51 14.56
C TYR A 157 23.06 0.19 15.93
N ILE A 158 21.87 0.70 16.27
CA ILE A 158 21.60 1.37 17.56
C ILE A 158 21.71 0.39 18.73
N ASN A 159 21.15 -0.82 18.57
CA ASN A 159 21.12 -1.84 19.63
C ASN A 159 22.38 -2.72 19.65
N GLY A 160 23.34 -2.50 18.73
CA GLY A 160 24.65 -3.12 18.79
C GLY A 160 25.38 -2.58 20.01
N LYS A 161 25.66 -3.44 21.00
CA LYS A 161 26.44 -3.04 22.19
C LYS A 161 27.69 -2.29 21.74
N PRO A 162 27.95 -1.07 22.27
CA PRO A 162 29.18 -0.36 21.95
C PRO A 162 30.34 -1.29 22.26
N SER A 163 31.14 -1.59 21.24
CA SER A 163 32.45 -2.20 21.43
C SER A 163 33.18 -1.38 22.49
N LYS A 164 33.82 -2.04 23.46
CA LYS A 164 34.52 -1.41 24.60
C LYS A 164 35.64 -0.43 24.20
N SER A 165 35.92 -0.21 22.91
CA SER A 165 36.81 0.84 22.42
C SER A 165 36.09 2.20 22.45
N LYS A 166 36.44 2.99 23.46
CA LYS A 166 35.78 4.21 23.94
C LYS A 166 35.76 5.45 23.02
N ASP A 167 36.27 5.40 21.78
CA ASP A 167 36.48 6.63 20.97
C ASP A 167 35.88 6.63 19.56
N LEU A 168 34.86 5.81 19.30
CA LEU A 168 34.06 5.98 18.08
C LEU A 168 33.09 7.15 18.26
N SER A 169 33.61 8.33 17.88
CA SER A 169 32.96 9.63 17.99
C SER A 169 31.47 9.58 17.65
N ARG A 170 30.66 10.18 18.51
CA ARG A 170 29.22 10.42 18.31
C ARG A 170 28.92 11.00 16.91
N ASN A 171 29.87 11.75 16.34
CA ASN A 171 29.79 12.35 15.00
C ASN A 171 29.70 11.32 13.86
N THR A 172 30.31 10.15 13.96
CA THR A 172 30.27 9.14 12.88
C THR A 172 28.91 8.44 12.81
N ILE A 173 28.29 8.18 13.98
CA ILE A 173 26.93 7.64 14.10
C ILE A 173 25.92 8.64 13.54
N PHE A 174 26.00 9.91 13.93
CA PHE A 174 25.09 10.96 13.45
C PHE A 174 25.27 11.25 11.95
N LYS A 175 26.49 11.21 11.40
CA LYS A 175 26.72 11.34 9.94
C LYS A 175 26.09 10.19 9.14
N LYS A 176 26.18 8.94 9.63
CA LYS A 176 25.53 7.78 8.96
C LYS A 176 24.01 7.78 9.09
N ILE A 177 23.46 8.27 10.20
CA ILE A 177 22.01 8.43 10.38
C ILE A 177 21.44 9.49 9.42
N LYS A 178 22.17 10.58 9.13
CA LYS A 178 21.73 11.59 8.15
C LYS A 178 21.52 11.01 6.75
N GLY A 179 22.37 10.08 6.30
CA GLY A 179 22.21 9.39 5.02
C GLY A 179 20.94 8.53 4.96
N ASN A 180 20.60 7.84 6.05
CA ASN A 180 19.38 7.02 6.12
C ASN A 180 18.09 7.84 6.24
N ARG A 181 18.13 9.06 6.78
CA ARG A 181 16.94 9.95 6.81
C ARG A 181 16.48 10.31 5.41
N LEU A 182 17.41 10.57 4.49
CA LEU A 182 17.06 10.85 3.10
C LEU A 182 16.35 9.65 2.45
N ILE A 183 16.85 8.43 2.68
CA ILE A 183 16.22 7.23 2.11
C ILE A 183 14.83 6.99 2.72
N VAL A 184 14.66 7.18 4.03
CA VAL A 184 13.34 7.11 4.67
C VAL A 184 12.38 8.14 4.06
N VAL A 185 12.82 9.39 3.89
CA VAL A 185 12.01 10.45 3.26
C VAL A 185 11.65 10.09 1.81
N LEU A 186 12.61 9.57 1.04
CA LEU A 186 12.36 9.13 -0.35
C LEU A 186 11.40 7.94 -0.41
N CYS A 187 11.52 6.96 0.48
CA CYS A 187 10.59 5.83 0.58
C CYS A 187 9.19 6.32 0.98
N SER A 188 9.07 7.20 1.97
CA SER A 188 7.78 7.78 2.38
C SER A 188 7.14 8.60 1.25
N PHE A 189 7.93 9.43 0.55
CA PHE A 189 7.46 10.19 -0.61
C PHE A 189 6.99 9.27 -1.74
N PHE A 190 7.72 8.17 -1.98
CA PHE A 190 7.32 7.21 -3.01
C PHE A 190 6.06 6.42 -2.61
N ILE A 191 5.89 6.05 -1.34
CA ILE A 191 4.63 5.45 -0.85
C ILE A 191 3.44 6.39 -1.11
N VAL A 192 3.62 7.71 -0.91
CA VAL A 192 2.60 8.71 -1.25
C VAL A 192 2.31 8.71 -2.76
N ILE A 193 3.33 8.69 -3.62
CA ILE A 193 3.14 8.60 -5.08
C ILE A 193 2.36 7.34 -5.46
N LEU A 194 2.71 6.18 -4.90
CA LEU A 194 2.03 4.92 -5.16
C LEU A 194 0.58 4.97 -4.74
N PHE A 195 0.28 5.56 -3.59
CA PHE A 195 -1.08 5.78 -3.12
C PHE A 195 -1.86 6.66 -4.12
N TYR A 196 -1.28 7.74 -4.62
CA TYR A 196 -1.90 8.57 -5.65
C TYR A 196 -2.13 7.82 -6.96
N MET A 197 -1.17 7.01 -7.42
CA MET A 197 -1.31 6.20 -8.62
C MET A 197 -2.39 5.13 -8.47
N TYR A 198 -2.40 4.42 -7.34
CA TYR A 198 -3.44 3.45 -7.00
C TYR A 198 -4.82 4.11 -7.04
N LYS A 199 -4.97 5.26 -6.36
CA LYS A 199 -6.20 6.03 -6.32
C LYS A 199 -6.67 6.42 -7.73
N ALA A 200 -5.78 7.00 -8.54
CA ALA A 200 -6.10 7.43 -9.91
C ALA A 200 -6.63 6.28 -10.79
N THR A 201 -6.28 5.04 -10.46
CA THR A 201 -6.69 3.87 -11.24
C THR A 201 -7.98 3.23 -10.72
N LEU A 202 -8.29 3.39 -9.42
CA LEU A 202 -9.55 2.95 -8.82
C LEU A 202 -10.74 3.87 -9.11
N THR A 203 -10.52 5.17 -9.35
CA THR A 203 -11.62 6.16 -9.36
C THR A 203 -12.67 5.92 -10.45
N GLN A 204 -12.37 5.12 -11.49
CA GLN A 204 -13.36 4.77 -12.51
C GLN A 204 -13.12 3.34 -13.02
N PRO A 205 -13.87 2.33 -12.55
CA PRO A 205 -13.90 1.03 -13.21
C PRO A 205 -14.49 1.20 -14.62
N LYS A 206 -13.61 1.41 -15.60
CA LYS A 206 -13.97 1.43 -17.02
C LYS A 206 -14.44 0.03 -17.38
N GLY A 207 -15.73 -0.11 -17.69
CA GLY A 207 -16.32 -1.38 -18.10
C GLY A 207 -17.36 -1.97 -17.17
N PHE A 208 -17.74 -1.31 -16.08
CA PHE A 208 -18.95 -1.72 -15.34
C PHE A 208 -20.18 -1.44 -16.20
N THR A 209 -20.85 -2.50 -16.67
CA THR A 209 -22.05 -2.38 -17.52
C THR A 209 -23.12 -1.52 -16.84
N ASN A 210 -23.20 -1.58 -15.51
CA ASN A 210 -24.16 -0.84 -14.69
C ASN A 210 -23.93 0.68 -14.70
N ASN A 211 -22.74 1.16 -15.11
CA ASN A 211 -22.48 2.59 -15.26
C ASN A 211 -23.40 3.22 -16.32
N LYS A 212 -23.97 2.41 -17.23
CA LYS A 212 -24.98 2.89 -18.20
C LYS A 212 -26.26 3.38 -17.51
N TYR A 213 -26.70 2.74 -16.42
CA TYR A 213 -27.92 3.12 -15.71
C TYR A 213 -27.74 4.46 -15.01
N ILE A 214 -26.59 4.67 -14.38
CA ILE A 214 -26.20 5.97 -13.84
C ILE A 214 -26.17 7.03 -14.93
N LYS A 215 -25.58 6.69 -16.09
CA LYS A 215 -25.51 7.61 -17.24
C LYS A 215 -26.92 8.04 -17.68
N CYS A 216 -27.83 7.09 -17.90
CA CYS A 216 -29.20 7.41 -18.30
C CYS A 216 -29.92 8.25 -17.25
N PHE A 217 -29.84 7.86 -15.98
CA PHE A 217 -30.44 8.61 -14.87
C PHE A 217 -29.94 10.07 -14.80
N ILE A 218 -28.65 10.30 -15.00
CA ILE A 218 -28.08 11.66 -15.02
C ILE A 218 -28.54 12.41 -16.27
N GLN A 219 -28.51 11.76 -17.44
CA GLN A 219 -28.90 12.41 -18.70
C GLN A 219 -30.38 12.81 -18.73
N GLU A 220 -31.25 12.01 -18.11
CA GLU A 220 -32.68 12.32 -17.97
C GLU A 220 -32.90 13.54 -17.07
N LYS A 221 -32.21 13.59 -15.92
CA LYS A 221 -32.43 14.64 -14.92
C LYS A 221 -31.61 15.92 -15.16
N TYR A 222 -30.45 15.80 -15.78
CA TYR A 222 -29.47 16.86 -16.03
C TYR A 222 -28.98 16.78 -17.49
N PRO A 223 -29.84 17.10 -18.47
CA PRO A 223 -29.49 17.06 -19.88
C PRO A 223 -28.28 17.98 -20.17
N ASP A 224 -27.48 17.60 -21.16
CA ASP A 224 -26.31 18.37 -21.64
C ASP A 224 -25.19 18.64 -20.61
N THR A 225 -25.20 17.95 -19.46
CA THR A 225 -24.14 18.07 -18.45
C THR A 225 -23.05 17.01 -18.62
N LYS A 226 -21.82 17.35 -18.23
CA LYS A 226 -20.75 16.36 -18.02
C LYS A 226 -20.80 15.89 -16.59
N TYR A 227 -20.54 14.60 -16.36
CA TYR A 227 -20.47 14.07 -15.00
C TYR A 227 -19.22 13.23 -14.76
N GLU A 228 -18.81 13.17 -13.50
CA GLU A 228 -17.67 12.40 -13.03
C GLU A 228 -18.03 11.73 -11.70
N ILE A 229 -17.94 10.40 -11.63
CA ILE A 229 -18.04 9.69 -10.34
C ILE A 229 -16.74 9.96 -9.58
N ARG A 230 -16.83 10.67 -8.46
CA ARG A 230 -15.67 11.03 -7.62
C ARG A 230 -15.36 9.98 -6.58
N TYR A 231 -16.39 9.34 -6.06
CA TYR A 231 -16.30 8.38 -4.98
C TYR A 231 -17.54 7.48 -4.97
N PHE A 232 -17.39 6.24 -4.57
CA PHE A 232 -18.52 5.38 -4.26
C PHE A 232 -18.12 4.42 -3.15
N ASN A 233 -19.11 4.01 -2.37
CA ASN A 233 -19.02 2.91 -1.43
C ASN A 233 -20.16 1.93 -1.69
N ASP A 234 -20.29 0.91 -0.86
CA ASP A 234 -21.33 -0.10 -0.94
C ASP A 234 -22.75 0.44 -0.66
N LYS A 235 -22.90 1.72 -0.28
CA LYS A 235 -24.19 2.35 0.04
C LYS A 235 -24.52 3.57 -0.81
N TYR A 236 -23.50 4.30 -1.27
CA TYR A 236 -23.64 5.62 -1.90
C TYR A 236 -22.68 5.82 -3.05
N ILE A 237 -23.09 6.65 -4.00
CA ILE A 237 -22.32 7.03 -5.19
C ILE A 237 -22.32 8.56 -5.27
N PHE A 238 -21.13 9.15 -5.37
CA PHE A 238 -20.91 10.58 -5.38
C PHE A 238 -20.51 11.01 -6.78
N ILE A 239 -21.36 11.84 -7.37
CA ILE A 239 -21.27 12.23 -8.76
C ILE A 239 -21.17 13.74 -8.84
N VAL A 240 -20.08 14.24 -9.41
CA VAL A 240 -19.94 15.66 -9.70
C VAL A 240 -20.52 15.92 -11.07
N ILE A 241 -21.52 16.78 -11.13
CA ILE A 241 -22.16 17.29 -12.35
C ILE A 241 -21.51 18.63 -12.65
N LYS A 242 -20.99 18.77 -13.88
CA LYS A 242 -20.33 19.97 -14.39
C LYS A 242 -21.21 20.53 -15.49
N ASN A 243 -21.79 21.70 -15.21
CA ASN A 243 -22.61 22.39 -16.20
C ASN A 243 -21.71 23.02 -17.27
N ILE A 244 -21.99 22.75 -18.55
CA ILE A 244 -21.20 23.28 -19.67
C ILE A 244 -21.82 24.61 -20.10
N ASP A 245 -21.79 25.61 -19.23
CA ASP A 245 -22.05 26.98 -19.66
C ASP A 245 -20.78 27.58 -20.27
N LYS A 246 -20.93 28.23 -21.42
CA LYS A 246 -19.81 28.70 -22.26
C LYS A 246 -18.92 29.78 -21.63
N ASN A 247 -19.33 30.37 -20.49
CA ASN A 247 -18.63 31.49 -19.86
C ASN A 247 -18.26 31.19 -18.39
N GLU A 248 -17.05 30.64 -18.23
CA GLU A 248 -16.05 30.87 -17.16
C GLU A 248 -16.26 30.48 -15.69
N LEU A 249 -17.38 29.92 -15.24
CA LEU A 249 -17.36 29.13 -13.99
C LEU A 249 -18.20 27.86 -14.13
N THR A 250 -17.54 26.71 -14.21
CA THR A 250 -18.21 25.41 -14.07
C THR A 250 -18.72 25.31 -12.63
N ASN A 251 -20.00 25.61 -12.44
CA ASN A 251 -20.69 25.23 -11.20
C ASN A 251 -20.64 23.71 -11.09
N GLU A 252 -19.90 23.23 -10.09
CA GLU A 252 -19.81 21.81 -9.76
C GLU A 252 -20.85 21.49 -8.68
N GLU A 253 -21.86 20.70 -9.03
CA GLU A 253 -22.83 20.18 -8.07
C GLU A 253 -22.51 18.71 -7.77
N THR A 254 -22.43 18.34 -6.50
CA THR A 254 -22.22 16.95 -6.08
C THR A 254 -23.57 16.29 -5.76
N LEU A 255 -23.98 15.38 -6.63
CA LEU A 255 -25.14 14.52 -6.45
C LEU A 255 -24.74 13.24 -5.71
N VAL A 256 -25.43 12.95 -4.60
CA VAL A 256 -25.27 11.70 -3.84
C VAL A 256 -26.44 10.77 -4.14
N LEU A 257 -26.16 9.64 -4.79
CA LEU A 257 -27.13 8.60 -5.10
C LEU A 257 -26.96 7.41 -4.16
N LYS A 258 -28.05 6.67 -3.91
CA LYS A 258 -27.97 5.35 -3.27
C LYS A 258 -27.35 4.35 -4.25
N PHE A 259 -26.56 3.41 -3.72
CA PHE A 259 -25.88 2.40 -4.52
C PHE A 259 -26.84 1.55 -5.37
N ASP A 260 -28.05 1.28 -4.86
CA ASP A 260 -29.09 0.51 -5.56
C ASP A 260 -29.45 1.08 -6.94
N LYS A 261 -29.20 2.38 -7.19
CA LYS A 261 -29.42 2.99 -8.50
C LYS A 261 -28.52 2.43 -9.61
N LEU A 262 -27.43 1.74 -9.26
CA LEU A 262 -26.65 0.94 -10.21
C LEU A 262 -27.42 -0.25 -10.80
N PHE A 263 -28.51 -0.69 -10.16
CA PHE A 263 -29.28 -1.86 -10.56
C PHE A 263 -30.68 -1.48 -11.05
N ASP A 264 -30.93 -0.20 -11.33
CA ASP A 264 -32.21 0.29 -11.81
C ASP A 264 -32.31 0.07 -13.34
N TYR A 265 -32.64 -1.16 -13.73
CA TYR A 265 -32.71 -1.59 -15.14
C TYR A 265 -33.68 -0.75 -15.98
N ASN A 266 -34.68 -0.13 -15.35
CA ASN A 266 -35.69 0.68 -16.01
C ASN A 266 -35.22 2.11 -16.30
N ALA A 267 -34.10 2.56 -15.72
CA ALA A 267 -33.61 3.93 -15.87
C ALA A 267 -33.17 4.31 -17.30
N CYS A 268 -33.08 3.35 -18.21
CA CYS A 268 -32.69 3.57 -19.60
C CYS A 268 -33.78 3.17 -20.62
N ASN A 269 -34.98 2.81 -20.16
CA ASN A 269 -36.07 2.37 -21.02
C ASN A 269 -37.06 3.48 -21.32
#